data_AF-A0A9P7VY06-F1
#
_entry.id   AF-A0A9P7VY06-F1
#
_cell.length_a   1.000
_cell.length_b   1.000
_cell.length_c   1.000
_cell.angle_alpha   90.00
_cell.angle_beta   90.00
_cell.angle_gamma   90.00
#
_symmetry.space_group_name_H-M   'P 1'
#
loop_
_entity.id
_entity.type
_entity.pdbx_description
1 polymer ?
#
loop_
_entity_poly.entity_id
_entity_poly.type
_entity_poly.pdbx_seq_one_letter_code
_entity_poly.pdbx_strand_id
1 'polypeptide(L)'
;MFLRCQSTLSETKTLNWAEYLALRGSRHKWQTAMTIPSCALGLFGGAAYFGSLDTDPMKPIWGIDPFIFYGACTAACMGLGYIVGPTLGSSLWRIVYRRSARLMDARDREFYQRIAKNRVDATLQSPTSPVPDYYGERIGSLHHYRRWLRDQGKYKRKVLLPEE
;
A
#
# COMPACT_ATOMS: atom_id res chain seq x y z
N MET A 1 -4.86 -21.41 16.23
CA MET A 1 -3.59 -21.41 16.99
C MET A 1 -2.70 -20.30 16.46
N PHE A 2 -2.95 -19.05 16.85
CA PHE A 2 -2.14 -17.88 16.46
C PHE A 2 -1.25 -17.52 17.65
N LEU A 3 0.04 -17.85 17.56
CA LEU A 3 1.04 -17.55 18.57
C LEU A 3 1.21 -16.03 18.68
N ARG A 4 0.70 -15.50 19.80
CA ARG A 4 0.90 -14.11 20.24
C ARG A 4 2.31 -13.99 20.77
N CYS A 5 3.23 -13.49 19.95
CA CYS A 5 4.56 -13.07 20.40
C CYS A 5 4.38 -11.83 21.28
N GLN A 6 4.40 -12.01 22.60
CA GLN A 6 4.43 -10.93 23.57
C GLN A 6 5.83 -10.32 23.55
N SER A 7 5.98 -9.12 22.99
CA SER A 7 7.18 -8.32 23.18
C SER A 7 7.21 -7.78 24.61
N THR A 8 8.34 -7.98 25.27
CA THR A 8 8.66 -7.43 26.58
C THR A 8 8.69 -5.90 26.48
N LEU A 9 7.83 -5.24 27.25
CA LEU A 9 7.76 -3.79 27.36
C LEU A 9 8.96 -3.27 28.15
N SER A 10 10.09 -3.05 27.48
CA SER A 10 11.15 -2.20 28.05
C SER A 10 10.83 -0.75 27.74
N GLU A 11 10.57 0.01 28.80
CA GLU A 11 10.29 1.43 28.83
C GLU A 11 11.51 2.24 28.35
N THR A 12 11.65 2.34 27.03
CA THR A 12 12.38 3.42 26.35
C THR A 12 11.54 3.78 25.14
N LYS A 13 11.32 5.08 24.95
CA LYS A 13 10.31 5.69 24.05
C LYS A 13 10.61 5.49 22.55
N THR A 14 11.24 4.39 22.17
CA THR A 14 11.78 4.11 20.84
C THR A 14 11.35 2.72 20.38
N LEU A 15 10.69 2.65 19.23
CA LEU A 15 10.14 1.40 18.67
C LEU A 15 11.28 0.48 18.20
N ASN A 16 11.25 -0.82 18.50
CA ASN A 16 12.27 -1.77 18.02
C ASN A 16 12.18 -1.94 16.49
N TRP A 17 13.28 -2.25 15.80
CA TRP A 17 13.30 -2.44 14.34
C TRP A 17 12.39 -3.57 13.86
N ALA A 18 12.33 -4.68 14.60
CA ALA A 18 11.45 -5.80 14.24
C ALA A 18 9.97 -5.40 14.34
N GLU A 19 9.59 -4.71 15.42
CA GLU A 19 8.24 -4.18 15.62
C GLU A 19 7.89 -3.11 14.57
N TYR A 20 8.84 -2.22 14.27
CA TYR A 20 8.68 -1.15 13.28
C TYR A 20 8.37 -1.72 11.89
N LEU A 21 9.15 -2.70 11.44
CA LEU A 21 8.95 -3.32 10.13
C LEU A 21 7.64 -4.11 10.07
N ALA A 22 7.28 -4.80 11.16
CA ALA A 22 5.98 -5.48 11.27
C ALA A 22 4.81 -4.48 11.19
N LEU A 23 4.94 -3.33 11.86
CA LEU A 23 3.93 -2.29 11.91
C LEU A 23 3.82 -1.54 10.57
N ARG A 24 4.94 -1.27 9.90
CA ARG A 24 4.98 -0.75 8.50
C ARG A 24 4.24 -1.69 7.55
N GLY A 25 4.50 -2.99 7.63
CA GLY A 25 3.80 -4.00 6.82
C GLY A 25 2.30 -4.08 7.15
N SER A 26 1.92 -3.86 8.42
CA SER A 26 0.51 -3.83 8.81
C SER A 26 -0.26 -2.71 8.10
N ARG A 27 0.33 -1.52 7.94
CA ARG A 27 -0.32 -0.38 7.27
C ARG A 27 -0.75 -0.73 5.84
N HIS A 28 0.11 -1.37 5.06
CA HIS A 28 -0.24 -1.80 3.70
C HIS A 28 -1.36 -2.84 3.69
N LYS A 29 -1.37 -3.78 4.63
CA LYS A 29 -2.45 -4.77 4.76
C LYS A 29 -3.80 -4.09 5.03
N TRP A 30 -3.83 -3.05 5.87
CA TRP A 30 -5.04 -2.29 6.15
C TRP A 30 -5.55 -1.50 4.93
N GLN A 31 -4.63 -0.94 4.14
CA GLN A 31 -4.99 -0.28 2.88
C GLN A 31 -5.67 -1.25 1.91
N THR A 32 -5.08 -2.43 1.69
CA THR A 32 -5.66 -3.46 0.81
C THR A 32 -6.95 -4.06 1.38
N ALA A 33 -7.01 -4.29 2.69
CA ALA A 33 -8.17 -4.86 3.35
C ALA A 33 -9.40 -3.93 3.28
N MET A 34 -9.21 -2.61 3.27
CA MET A 34 -10.32 -1.65 3.19
C MET A 34 -10.79 -1.37 1.76
N THR A 35 -10.02 -1.76 0.74
CA THR A 35 -10.47 -1.66 -0.66
C THR A 35 -11.69 -2.51 -0.93
N ILE A 36 -11.70 -3.77 -0.46
CA ILE A 36 -12.81 -4.72 -0.70
C ILE A 36 -14.15 -4.20 -0.14
N PRO A 37 -14.28 -3.85 1.16
CA PRO A 37 -15.54 -3.33 1.69
C PRO A 37 -15.92 -1.99 1.08
N SER A 38 -14.95 -1.13 0.74
CA SER A 38 -15.23 0.14 0.07
C SER A 38 -15.80 -0.04 -1.34
N CYS A 39 -15.24 -0.97 -2.13
CA CYS A 39 -15.82 -1.37 -3.41
C CYS A 39 -17.22 -1.96 -3.25
N ALA A 40 -17.40 -2.86 -2.28
CA ALA A 40 -18.69 -3.49 -2.03
C ALA A 40 -19.74 -2.43 -1.65
N LEU A 41 -19.42 -1.51 -0.73
CA LEU A 41 -20.30 -0.40 -0.35
C LEU A 41 -20.61 0.50 -1.53
N GLY A 42 -19.64 0.82 -2.39
CA GLY A 42 -19.87 1.60 -3.60
C GLY A 42 -20.79 0.87 -4.59
N LEU A 43 -20.60 -0.43 -4.79
CA LEU A 43 -21.41 -1.25 -5.67
C LEU A 43 -22.85 -1.38 -5.16
N PHE A 44 -23.02 -1.84 -3.92
CA PHE A 44 -24.34 -2.03 -3.32
C PHE A 44 -25.07 -0.70 -3.10
N GLY A 45 -24.35 0.36 -2.72
CA GLY A 45 -24.91 1.70 -2.60
C GLY A 45 -25.36 2.26 -3.94
N GLY A 46 -24.55 2.09 -5.00
CA GLY A 46 -24.93 2.47 -6.36
C GLY A 46 -26.15 1.69 -6.85
N ALA A 47 -26.14 0.36 -6.70
CA ALA A 47 -27.25 -0.49 -7.10
C ALA A 47 -28.55 -0.16 -6.35
N ALA A 48 -28.47 0.08 -5.03
CA ALA A 48 -29.63 0.46 -4.22
C ALA A 48 -30.18 1.83 -4.64
N TYR A 49 -29.30 2.81 -4.89
CA TYR A 49 -29.70 4.15 -5.31
C TYR A 49 -30.34 4.13 -6.71
N PHE A 50 -29.63 3.61 -7.72
CA PHE A 50 -30.12 3.60 -9.10
C PHE A 50 -31.27 2.62 -9.31
N GLY A 51 -31.33 1.52 -8.55
CA GLY A 51 -32.46 0.60 -8.57
C GLY A 51 -33.73 1.15 -7.93
N SER A 52 -33.62 2.22 -7.12
CA SER A 52 -34.79 2.91 -6.55
C SER A 52 -35.37 4.00 -7.46
N LEU A 53 -34.69 4.32 -8.57
CA LEU A 53 -35.18 5.30 -9.54
C LEU A 53 -36.21 4.66 -10.47
N ASP A 54 -37.30 5.37 -10.74
CA ASP A 54 -38.30 4.94 -11.73
C ASP A 54 -37.68 5.00 -13.14
N THR A 55 -37.38 3.84 -13.71
CA THR A 55 -36.80 3.71 -15.06
C THR A 55 -37.87 3.35 -16.08
N ASP A 56 -38.20 4.30 -16.96
CA ASP A 56 -39.07 4.08 -18.11
C ASP A 56 -38.21 3.60 -19.32
N PRO A 57 -38.33 2.35 -19.79
CA PRO A 57 -37.51 1.82 -20.88
C PRO A 57 -37.70 2.56 -22.21
N MET A 58 -38.79 3.32 -22.36
CA MET A 58 -39.11 4.06 -23.59
C MET A 58 -38.40 5.42 -23.66
N LYS A 59 -37.73 5.86 -22.58
CA LYS A 59 -37.06 7.15 -22.51
C LYS A 59 -35.54 6.95 -22.41
N PRO A 60 -34.83 6.90 -23.54
CA PRO A 60 -33.38 6.72 -23.51
C PRO A 60 -32.70 7.92 -22.89
N ILE A 61 -31.66 7.65 -22.08
CA ILE A 61 -30.80 8.67 -21.49
C ILE A 61 -29.64 8.88 -22.44
N TRP A 62 -29.61 10.02 -23.13
CA TRP A 62 -28.57 10.35 -24.13
C TRP A 62 -28.48 9.33 -25.27
N GLY A 63 -29.61 8.74 -25.65
CA GLY A 63 -29.67 7.70 -26.68
C GLY A 63 -29.23 6.31 -26.22
N ILE A 64 -28.90 6.14 -24.93
CA ILE A 64 -28.54 4.87 -24.31
C ILE A 64 -29.75 4.34 -23.52
N ASP A 65 -29.93 3.03 -23.54
CA ASP A 65 -30.93 2.35 -22.72
C ASP A 65 -30.70 2.63 -21.21
N PRO A 66 -31.74 2.99 -20.45
CA PRO A 66 -31.62 3.32 -19.03
C PRO A 66 -30.95 2.23 -18.19
N PHE A 67 -31.18 0.94 -18.46
CA PHE A 67 -30.55 -0.14 -17.69
C PHE A 67 -29.04 -0.19 -17.91
N ILE A 68 -28.59 0.02 -19.16
CA ILE A 68 -27.16 0.08 -19.47
C ILE A 68 -26.53 1.30 -18.81
N PHE A 69 -27.18 2.46 -18.89
CA PHE A 69 -26.68 3.70 -18.28
C PHE A 69 -26.52 3.56 -16.76
N TYR A 70 -27.57 3.12 -16.05
CA TYR A 70 -27.51 2.94 -14.60
C TYR A 70 -26.61 1.79 -14.16
N GLY A 71 -26.51 0.73 -14.97
CA GLY A 71 -25.51 -0.32 -14.78
C GLY A 71 -24.08 0.23 -14.84
N ALA A 72 -23.79 1.09 -15.81
CA ALA A 72 -22.50 1.77 -15.93
C ALA A 72 -22.24 2.73 -14.76
N CYS A 73 -23.25 3.50 -14.32
CA CYS A 73 -23.14 4.35 -13.13
C CYS A 73 -22.87 3.53 -11.87
N THR A 74 -23.54 2.39 -11.71
CA THR A 74 -23.32 1.47 -10.58
C THR A 74 -21.88 0.91 -10.59
N ALA A 75 -21.38 0.52 -11.77
CA ALA A 75 -19.99 0.10 -11.93
C ALA A 75 -19.00 1.25 -11.62
N ALA A 76 -19.34 2.49 -12.00
CA ALA A 76 -18.55 3.66 -11.64
C ALA A 76 -18.50 3.89 -10.12
N CYS A 77 -19.62 3.72 -9.39
CA CYS A 77 -19.65 3.79 -7.93
C CYS A 77 -18.72 2.75 -7.27
N MET A 78 -18.69 1.53 -7.79
CA MET A 78 -17.73 0.50 -7.36
C MET A 78 -16.28 0.94 -7.61
N GLY A 79 -15.99 1.50 -8.79
CA GLY A 79 -14.67 2.05 -9.13
C GLY A 79 -14.24 3.20 -8.21
N LEU A 80 -15.17 4.08 -7.82
CA LEU A 80 -14.91 5.11 -6.81
C LEU A 80 -14.58 4.49 -5.45
N GLY A 81 -15.31 3.46 -5.06
CA GLY A 81 -15.02 2.69 -3.85
C GLY A 81 -13.60 2.10 -3.84
N TYR A 82 -13.11 1.63 -4.99
CA TYR A 82 -11.75 1.13 -5.15
C TYR A 82 -10.68 2.20 -4.89
N ILE A 83 -10.88 3.41 -5.41
CA ILE A 83 -9.94 4.53 -5.26
C ILE A 83 -9.95 5.07 -3.82
N VAL A 84 -11.14 5.18 -3.22
CA VAL A 84 -11.29 5.73 -1.86
C VAL A 84 -10.83 4.75 -0.77
N GLY A 85 -10.95 3.45 -1.02
CA GLY A 85 -10.67 2.38 -0.04
C GLY A 85 -9.29 2.45 0.63
N PRO A 86 -8.17 2.52 -0.11
CA PRO A 86 -6.83 2.63 0.48
C PRO A 86 -6.64 3.86 1.37
N THR A 87 -7.24 4.99 1.01
CA THR A 87 -7.16 6.25 1.77
C THR A 87 -7.92 6.12 3.09
N LEU A 88 -9.11 5.52 3.08
CA LEU A 88 -9.85 5.18 4.29
C LEU A 88 -9.07 4.19 5.16
N GLY A 89 -8.47 3.15 4.56
CA GLY A 89 -7.67 2.16 5.29
C GLY A 89 -6.44 2.75 5.97
N SER A 90 -5.72 3.67 5.30
CA SER A 90 -4.60 4.38 5.93
C SER A 90 -5.06 5.26 7.09
N SER A 91 -6.23 5.89 6.97
CA SER A 91 -6.78 6.79 7.99
C SER A 91 -7.23 6.00 9.23
N LEU A 92 -7.99 4.91 9.02
CA LEU A 92 -8.43 4.00 10.08
C LEU A 92 -7.23 3.39 10.83
N TRP A 93 -6.22 2.93 10.10
CA TRP A 93 -5.00 2.41 10.71
C TRP A 93 -4.34 3.45 11.62
N ARG A 94 -4.26 4.73 11.20
CA ARG A 94 -3.65 5.80 12.00
C ARG A 94 -4.46 6.11 13.26
N ILE A 95 -5.78 5.96 13.22
CA ILE A 95 -6.67 6.12 14.38
C ILE A 95 -6.46 4.97 15.38
N VAL A 96 -6.49 3.72 14.90
CA VAL A 96 -6.32 2.52 15.73
C VAL A 96 -4.93 2.48 16.38
N TYR A 97 -3.89 2.77 15.60
CA TYR A 97 -2.49 2.74 16.05
C TYR A 97 -1.93 4.12 16.41
N ARG A 98 -2.77 5.08 16.84
CA ARG A 98 -2.39 6.48 17.07
C ARG A 98 -1.13 6.70 17.92
N ARG A 99 -0.92 5.87 18.95
CA ARG A 99 0.25 5.96 19.84
C ARG A 99 1.52 5.56 19.10
N SER A 100 1.46 4.45 18.37
CA SER A 100 2.57 3.92 17.58
C SER A 100 2.83 4.75 16.31
N ALA A 101 1.81 5.39 15.73
CA ALA A 101 1.94 6.22 14.54
C ALA A 101 2.92 7.39 14.75
N ARG A 102 2.90 8.04 15.92
CA ARG A 102 3.85 9.12 16.24
C ARG A 102 5.29 8.63 16.35
N LEU A 103 5.49 7.44 16.94
CA LEU A 103 6.81 6.82 17.06
C LEU A 103 7.31 6.28 15.72
N MET A 104 6.39 5.83 14.85
CA MET A 104 6.68 5.41 13.50
C MET A 104 7.19 6.54 12.63
N ASP A 105 6.58 7.73 12.69
CA ASP A 105 7.01 8.87 11.87
C ASP A 105 8.49 9.23 12.13
N ALA A 106 8.98 9.07 13.37
CA ALA A 106 10.39 9.25 13.72
C ALA A 106 11.27 8.13 13.15
N ARG A 107 10.87 6.87 13.31
CA ARG A 107 11.61 5.69 12.80
C ARG A 107 11.62 5.59 11.28
N ASP A 108 10.55 6.04 10.61
CA ASP A 108 10.46 6.12 9.16
C ASP A 108 11.58 7.02 8.60
N ARG A 109 11.85 8.15 9.24
CA ARG A 109 12.95 9.04 8.84
C ARG A 109 14.30 8.37 8.96
N GLU A 110 14.58 7.70 10.08
CA GLU A 110 15.81 6.93 10.27
C GLU A 110 15.95 5.81 9.24
N PHE A 111 14.85 5.11 8.94
CA PHE A 111 14.81 4.08 7.93
C PHE A 111 15.15 4.64 6.54
N TYR A 112 14.52 5.74 6.13
CA TYR A 112 14.80 6.38 4.85
C TYR A 112 16.24 6.88 4.75
N GLN A 113 16.83 7.40 5.84
CA GLN A 113 18.25 7.76 5.86
C GLN A 113 19.15 6.54 5.65
N ARG A 114 18.82 5.39 6.26
CA ARG A 114 19.55 4.13 6.04
C ARG A 114 19.41 3.60 4.62
N ILE A 115 18.23 3.69 4.03
CA ILE A 115 18.00 3.31 2.62
C ILE A 115 18.78 4.25 1.69
N ALA A 116 18.67 5.56 1.88
CA ALA A 116 19.37 6.56 1.07
C ALA A 116 20.90 6.40 1.12
N LYS A 117 21.46 6.00 2.26
CA LYS A 117 22.90 5.74 2.42
C LYS A 117 23.37 4.48 1.68
N ASN A 118 22.52 3.45 1.58
CA ASN A 118 22.92 2.13 1.08
C ASN A 118 22.40 1.81 -0.33
N ARG A 119 21.47 2.61 -0.86
CA ARG A 119 20.94 2.45 -2.22
C ARG A 119 22.04 2.71 -3.25
N VAL A 120 21.96 2.00 -4.36
CA VAL A 120 22.77 2.29 -5.56
C VAL A 120 22.30 3.62 -6.17
N ASP A 121 23.22 4.35 -6.80
CA ASP A 121 22.88 5.56 -7.54
C ASP A 121 21.97 5.25 -8.73
N ALA A 122 20.94 6.07 -8.95
CA ALA A 122 19.97 5.86 -10.02
C ALA A 122 20.59 6.06 -11.41
N THR A 123 21.67 6.85 -11.50
CA THR A 123 22.39 7.12 -12.75
C THR A 123 23.08 5.88 -13.32
N LEU A 124 23.37 4.88 -12.48
CA LEU A 124 24.04 3.63 -12.83
C LEU A 124 23.10 2.60 -13.48
N GLN A 125 21.87 3.01 -13.81
CA GLN A 125 20.88 2.14 -14.41
C GLN A 125 21.22 1.84 -15.88
N SER A 126 21.33 0.55 -16.20
CA SER A 126 21.48 0.07 -17.58
C SER A 126 20.17 -0.57 -18.07
N PRO A 127 19.78 -0.41 -19.35
CA PRO A 127 18.62 -1.07 -19.95
C PRO A 127 18.65 -2.61 -19.82
N THR A 128 19.84 -3.20 -19.80
CA THR A 128 20.03 -4.65 -19.66
C THR A 128 20.06 -5.15 -18.21
N SER A 129 20.14 -4.23 -17.24
CA SER A 129 20.24 -4.56 -15.81
C SER A 129 19.41 -3.58 -14.97
N PRO A 130 18.11 -3.86 -14.76
CA PRO A 130 17.24 -2.98 -14.00
C PRO A 130 17.71 -2.86 -12.54
N VAL A 131 17.59 -1.66 -11.97
CA VAL A 131 18.01 -1.36 -10.59
C VAL A 131 17.12 -2.13 -9.61
N PRO A 132 17.68 -2.84 -8.61
CA PRO A 132 16.91 -3.47 -7.54
C PRO A 132 16.15 -2.40 -6.74
N ASP A 133 15.02 -2.78 -6.13
CA ASP A 133 14.10 -1.90 -5.33
C ASP A 133 14.80 -0.66 -4.75
N TYR A 134 14.66 0.49 -5.43
CA TYR A 134 15.43 1.70 -5.12
C TYR A 134 14.99 2.36 -3.80
N TYR A 135 13.70 2.27 -3.48
CA TYR A 135 13.09 2.91 -2.31
C TYR A 135 12.94 1.99 -1.10
N GLY A 136 13.22 0.69 -1.25
CA GLY A 136 13.05 -0.29 -0.19
C GLY A 136 11.58 -0.49 0.18
N GLU A 137 10.68 -0.39 -0.80
CA GLU A 137 9.24 -0.58 -0.60
C GLU A 137 8.93 -1.98 -0.10
N ARG A 138 9.65 -2.99 -0.59
CA ARG A 138 9.40 -4.40 -0.27
C ARG A 138 9.98 -4.83 1.09
N ILE A 139 10.58 -3.92 1.85
CA ILE A 139 11.23 -4.21 3.12
C ILE A 139 10.19 -4.23 4.25
N GLY A 140 9.63 -5.41 4.51
CA GLY A 140 8.68 -5.67 5.60
C GLY A 140 9.24 -6.44 6.80
N SER A 141 10.51 -6.88 6.75
CA SER A 141 11.16 -7.60 7.85
C SER A 141 12.68 -7.41 7.82
N LEU A 142 13.34 -7.74 8.93
CA LEU A 142 14.82 -7.68 9.02
C LEU A 142 15.50 -8.59 8.00
N HIS A 143 14.90 -9.73 7.69
CA HIS A 143 15.41 -10.64 6.68
C HIS A 143 15.32 -10.01 5.28
N HIS A 144 14.21 -9.34 4.94
CA HIS A 144 14.08 -8.59 3.70
C HIS A 144 15.09 -7.46 3.61
N TYR A 145 15.34 -6.74 4.71
CA TYR A 145 16.35 -5.69 4.76
C TYR A 145 17.76 -6.21 4.45
N ARG A 146 18.17 -7.33 5.07
CA ARG A 146 19.47 -7.96 4.79
C ARG A 146 19.58 -8.50 3.37
N ARG A 147 18.48 -9.00 2.81
CA ARG A 147 18.44 -9.43 1.39
C ARG A 147 18.62 -8.21 0.48
N TRP A 148 17.87 -7.15 0.73
CA TRP A 148 17.97 -5.90 -0.01
C TRP A 148 19.39 -5.33 -0.01
N LEU A 149 20.08 -5.28 1.14
CA LEU A 149 21.49 -4.84 1.21
C LEU A 149 22.42 -5.68 0.34
N ARG A 150 22.22 -7.00 0.29
CA ARG A 150 23.00 -7.90 -0.58
C ARG A 150 22.72 -7.64 -2.04
N ASP A 151 21.47 -7.40 -2.40
CA ASP A 151 21.06 -7.13 -3.79
C ASP A 151 21.64 -5.81 -4.29
N GLN A 152 21.58 -4.74 -3.48
CA GLN A 152 22.24 -3.46 -3.77
C GLN A 152 23.76 -3.64 -3.93
N GLY A 153 24.41 -4.39 -3.04
CA GLY A 153 25.84 -4.67 -3.12
C GLY A 153 26.25 -5.50 -4.36
N LYS A 154 25.45 -6.50 -4.74
CA LYS A 154 25.65 -7.28 -5.97
C LYS A 154 25.52 -6.40 -7.21
N TYR A 155 24.50 -5.56 -7.26
CA TYR A 155 24.28 -4.65 -8.37
C TYR A 155 25.41 -3.63 -8.50
N LYS A 156 25.84 -3.02 -7.39
CA LYS A 156 26.98 -2.10 -7.38
C LYS A 156 28.25 -2.72 -7.94
N ARG A 157 28.55 -3.98 -7.57
CA ARG A 157 29.71 -4.71 -8.11
C ARG A 157 29.57 -4.99 -9.60
N LYS A 158 28.38 -5.40 -10.05
CA LYS A 158 28.11 -5.68 -11.47
C LYS A 158 28.29 -4.43 -12.35
N VAL A 159 27.86 -3.26 -11.87
CA VAL A 159 27.94 -2.04 -12.67
C VAL A 159 29.33 -1.39 -12.61
N LEU A 160 30.06 -1.51 -11.49
CA LEU A 160 31.37 -0.88 -11.34
C LEU A 160 32.53 -1.71 -11.89
N LEU A 161 32.41 -3.04 -11.94
CA LEU A 161 33.46 -3.90 -12.47
C LEU A 161 33.22 -4.09 -13.97
N PRO A 162 34.22 -3.88 -14.84
CA PRO A 162 34.12 -4.27 -16.24
C PRO A 162 33.90 -5.79 -16.30
N GLU A 163 32.94 -6.23 -17.11
CA GLU A 163 32.82 -7.65 -17.45
C GLU A 163 33.94 -7.95 -18.46
N GLU A 164 35.01 -8.60 -17.98
CA GLU A 164 36.11 -9.11 -18.80
C GLU A 164 35.78 -10.46 -19.42
#